data_AF-A0A2V7ZC52-F1
#
_entry.id   AF-A0A2V7ZC52-F1
#
_cell.length_a   1.000
_cell.length_b   1.000
_cell.length_c   1.000
_cell.angle_alpha   90.00
_cell.angle_beta   90.00
_cell.angle_gamma   90.00
#
_symmetry.space_group_name_H-M   'P 1'
#
loop_
_entity.id
_entity.type
_entity.pdbx_description
1 polymer ?
#
loop_
_entity_poly.entity_id
_entity_poly.type
_entity_poly.pdbx_seq_one_letter_code
_entity_poly.pdbx_strand_id
1 'polypeptide(L)'
;MTRSVLWDSSAILALLDADDADHARAVTVAREIASEARPSFITNYIEAEAHALLVRKLGRTIARQWLLTGGLPVVRVLPAEEQKAREILARH
;
A
#
# COMPACT_ATOMS: atom_id res chain seq x y z
N MET A 1 2.21 -13.84 18.68
CA MET A 1 1.32 -12.95 17.92
C MET A 1 2.01 -12.57 16.63
N THR A 2 1.44 -12.90 15.49
CA THR A 2 1.98 -12.54 14.16
C THR A 2 1.76 -11.04 13.93
N ARG A 3 2.82 -10.29 13.61
CA ARG A 3 2.72 -8.85 13.33
C ARG A 3 2.14 -8.60 11.94
N SER A 4 1.08 -7.82 11.87
CA SER A 4 0.49 -7.36 10.62
C SER A 4 1.46 -6.46 9.84
N VAL A 5 1.27 -6.39 8.53
CA VAL A 5 2.05 -5.58 7.59
C VAL A 5 1.18 -4.46 7.06
N LEU A 6 1.61 -3.23 7.27
CA LEU A 6 1.09 -2.06 6.56
C LEU A 6 1.83 -1.94 5.23
N TRP A 7 1.11 -1.94 4.12
CA TRP A 7 1.68 -1.71 2.81
C TRP A 7 1.68 -0.23 2.47
N ASP A 8 2.76 0.25 1.88
CA ASP A 8 2.89 1.62 1.38
C ASP A 8 2.51 1.71 -0.11
N SER A 9 2.15 2.91 -0.57
CA SER A 9 1.79 3.16 -1.98
C SER A 9 2.92 2.82 -2.94
N SER A 10 4.17 3.10 -2.56
CA SER A 10 5.36 2.77 -3.34
C SER A 10 5.57 1.25 -3.49
N ALA A 11 5.35 0.48 -2.42
CA ALA A 11 5.45 -0.98 -2.46
C ALA A 11 4.37 -1.61 -3.36
N ILE A 12 3.16 -1.04 -3.37
CA ILE A 12 2.08 -1.45 -4.27
C ILE A 12 2.47 -1.19 -5.72
N LEU A 13 3.00 0.00 -6.03
CA LEU A 13 3.46 0.32 -7.39
C LEU A 13 4.56 -0.64 -7.83
N ALA A 14 5.63 -0.80 -7.03
CA ALA A 14 6.75 -1.67 -7.38
C ALA A 14 6.30 -3.13 -7.58
N LEU A 15 5.31 -3.60 -6.83
CA LEU A 15 4.76 -4.95 -7.02
C LEU A 15 4.00 -5.10 -8.35
N LEU A 16 3.33 -4.06 -8.84
CA LEU A 16 2.48 -4.11 -10.04
C LEU A 16 3.21 -3.71 -11.32
N ASP A 17 4.21 -2.85 -11.22
CA ASP A 17 5.02 -2.38 -12.35
C ASP A 17 6.22 -3.31 -12.56
N ALA A 18 6.18 -4.12 -13.62
CA ALA A 18 7.24 -5.07 -13.93
C ALA A 18 8.57 -4.40 -14.33
N ASP A 19 8.52 -3.14 -14.77
CA ASP A 19 9.68 -2.35 -15.16
C ASP A 19 10.23 -1.49 -14.01
N ASP A 20 9.60 -1.52 -12.82
CA ASP A 20 10.09 -0.81 -11.65
C ASP A 20 11.41 -1.41 -11.16
N ALA A 21 12.37 -0.55 -10.82
CA ALA A 21 13.70 -0.96 -10.36
C ALA A 21 13.65 -1.85 -9.10
N ASP A 22 12.62 -1.69 -8.28
CA ASP A 22 12.40 -2.46 -7.06
C ASP A 22 11.44 -3.64 -7.25
N HIS A 23 10.96 -3.92 -8.47
CA HIS A 23 9.96 -4.96 -8.73
C HIS A 23 10.36 -6.34 -8.16
N ALA A 24 11.57 -6.79 -8.45
CA ALA A 24 12.08 -8.08 -7.95
C ALA A 24 12.13 -8.15 -6.42
N ARG A 25 12.45 -7.03 -5.77
CA ARG A 25 12.50 -6.90 -4.31
C ARG A 25 11.08 -6.91 -3.73
N ALA A 26 10.15 -6.17 -4.33
CA ALA A 26 8.75 -6.14 -3.94
C ALA A 26 8.09 -7.53 -4.04
N VAL A 27 8.34 -8.28 -5.13
CA VAL A 27 7.85 -9.65 -5.31
C VAL A 27 8.41 -10.60 -4.25
N THR A 28 9.70 -10.49 -3.93
CA THR A 28 10.33 -11.32 -2.88
C THR A 28 9.69 -11.09 -1.52
N VAL A 29 9.56 -9.82 -1.11
CA VAL A 29 8.93 -9.44 0.17
C VAL A 29 7.45 -9.86 0.20
N ALA A 30 6.72 -9.68 -0.91
CA ALA A 30 5.32 -10.11 -1.01
C ALA A 30 5.17 -11.62 -0.78
N ARG A 31 6.08 -12.43 -1.35
CA ARG A 31 6.10 -13.88 -1.16
C ARG A 31 6.43 -14.27 0.27
N GLU A 32 7.38 -13.60 0.92
CA GLU A 32 7.71 -13.84 2.33
C GLU A 32 6.49 -13.58 3.22
N ILE A 33 5.85 -12.41 3.07
CA ILE A 33 4.63 -12.03 3.79
C ILE A 33 3.53 -13.10 3.62
N ALA A 34 3.32 -13.57 2.38
CA ALA A 34 2.34 -14.60 2.08
C ALA A 34 2.70 -15.96 2.69
N SER A 35 3.98 -16.36 2.63
CA SER A 35 4.47 -17.63 3.17
C SER A 35 4.36 -17.71 4.70
N GLU A 36 4.50 -16.56 5.37
CA GLU A 36 4.36 -16.42 6.82
C GLU A 36 2.91 -16.20 7.25
N ALA A 37 1.96 -16.18 6.31
CA ALA A 37 0.55 -15.86 6.52
C ALA A 37 0.34 -14.57 7.34
N ARG A 38 1.18 -13.55 7.09
CA ARG A 38 1.14 -12.30 7.83
C ARG A 38 -0.06 -11.46 7.38
N PRO A 39 -0.96 -11.06 8.30
CA PRO A 39 -2.08 -10.19 7.93
C PRO A 39 -1.56 -8.91 7.31
N SER A 40 -2.13 -8.52 6.18
CA SER A 40 -1.72 -7.31 5.45
C SER A 40 -2.89 -6.33 5.38
N PHE A 41 -2.60 -5.04 5.42
CA PHE A 41 -3.60 -3.98 5.34
C PHE A 41 -3.01 -2.68 4.77
N ILE A 42 -3.90 -1.77 4.38
CA ILE A 42 -3.58 -0.38 4.00
C ILE A 42 -4.50 0.57 4.75
N THR A 43 -4.19 1.87 4.72
CA THR A 43 -5.12 2.90 5.16
C THR A 43 -5.89 3.49 3.97
N ASN A 44 -7.02 4.16 4.23
CA ASN A 44 -7.73 4.91 3.19
C ASN A 44 -6.89 6.02 2.53
N TYR A 45 -5.85 6.53 3.21
CA TYR A 45 -4.92 7.49 2.61
C TYR A 45 -3.98 6.83 1.61
N ILE A 46 -3.43 5.67 1.97
CA ILE A 46 -2.57 4.87 1.09
C ILE A 46 -3.39 4.35 -0.10
N GLU A 47 -4.65 3.96 0.10
CA GLU A 47 -5.52 3.55 -0.99
C GLU A 47 -5.69 4.65 -2.05
N ALA A 48 -5.98 5.87 -1.60
CA ALA A 48 -6.13 7.02 -2.48
C ALA A 48 -4.82 7.39 -3.19
N GLU A 49 -3.70 7.40 -2.45
CA GLU A 49 -2.38 7.71 -3.01
C GLU A 49 -1.93 6.65 -4.02
N ALA A 50 -2.02 5.36 -3.66
CA ALA A 50 -1.66 4.26 -4.55
C ALA A 50 -2.50 4.28 -5.83
N HIS A 51 -3.82 4.50 -5.73
CA HIS A 51 -4.64 4.63 -6.93
C HIS A 51 -4.18 5.78 -7.83
N ALA A 52 -3.92 6.97 -7.27
CA ALA A 52 -3.42 8.11 -8.05
C ALA A 52 -2.05 7.83 -8.67
N LEU A 53 -1.16 7.16 -7.94
CA LEU A 53 0.16 6.76 -8.39
C LEU A 53 0.07 5.77 -9.56
N LEU A 54 -0.79 4.75 -9.44
CA LEU A 54 -1.03 3.76 -10.49
C LEU A 54 -1.66 4.39 -11.74
N VAL A 55 -2.61 5.34 -11.58
CA VAL A 55 -3.16 6.08 -12.72
C VAL A 55 -2.06 6.79 -13.50
N ARG A 56 -1.12 7.43 -12.78
CA ARG A 56 -0.02 8.18 -13.39
C ARG A 56 1.02 7.28 -14.07
N LYS A 57 1.30 6.12 -13.50
CA LYS A 57 2.41 5.24 -13.92
C LYS A 57 2.00 4.12 -14.87
N LEU A 58 0.89 3.45 -14.55
CA LEU A 58 0.42 2.24 -15.24
C LEU A 58 -0.89 2.47 -16.00
N GLY A 59 -1.50 3.65 -15.84
CA GLY A 59 -2.72 4.03 -16.52
C GLY A 59 -4.00 3.63 -15.80
N ARG A 60 -5.12 4.18 -16.29
CA ARG A 60 -6.43 4.14 -15.61
C ARG A 60 -7.01 2.74 -15.49
N THR A 61 -6.76 1.86 -16.46
CA THR A 61 -7.32 0.50 -16.49
C THR A 61 -6.75 -0.33 -15.34
N ILE A 62 -5.42 -0.34 -15.18
CA ILE A 62 -4.74 -1.08 -14.11
C ILE A 62 -5.12 -0.50 -12.74
N ALA A 63 -5.11 0.82 -12.58
CA ALA A 63 -5.49 1.47 -11.33
C ALA A 63 -6.93 1.13 -10.91
N ARG A 64 -7.87 1.17 -11.85
CA ARG A 64 -9.27 0.80 -11.60
C ARG A 64 -9.42 -0.68 -11.25
N GLN A 65 -8.71 -1.56 -11.95
CA GLN A 65 -8.74 -2.98 -11.64
C GLN A 65 -8.21 -3.23 -10.22
N TRP A 66 -7.06 -2.66 -9.87
CA TRP A 66 -6.49 -2.76 -8.53
C TRP A 66 -7.48 -2.34 -7.44
N LEU A 67 -8.15 -1.19 -7.60
CA LEU A 67 -9.15 -0.69 -6.65
C LEU A 67 -10.36 -1.62 -6.50
N LEU A 68 -10.84 -2.22 -7.61
CA LEU A 68 -12.08 -3.00 -7.61
C LEU A 68 -11.88 -4.48 -7.29
N THR A 69 -10.72 -5.05 -7.60
CA THR A 69 -10.51 -6.51 -7.54
C THR A 69 -9.41 -6.94 -6.58
N GLY A 70 -8.61 -6.01 -6.04
CA GLY A 70 -7.31 -6.33 -5.45
C GLY A 70 -6.93 -5.49 -4.24
N GLY A 71 -7.90 -5.11 -3.41
CA GLY A 71 -7.62 -4.37 -2.19
C GLY A 71 -7.09 -5.25 -1.07
N LEU A 72 -5.95 -4.86 -0.51
CA LEU A 72 -5.63 -5.16 0.88
C LEU A 72 -6.76 -4.62 1.78
N PRO A 73 -7.10 -5.27 2.91
CA PRO A 73 -8.04 -4.71 3.89
C PRO A 73 -7.73 -3.24 4.19
N VAL A 74 -8.73 -2.38 3.99
CA VAL A 74 -8.60 -0.94 4.23
C VAL A 74 -9.00 -0.65 5.67
N VAL A 75 -8.04 -0.15 6.44
CA VAL A 75 -8.29 0.40 7.77
C VAL A 75 -8.61 1.89 7.61
N ARG A 76 -9.82 2.28 8.02
CA ARG A 76 -10.21 3.69 8.03
C ARG A 76 -9.47 4.41 9.16
N VAL A 77 -8.66 5.39 8.79
CA VAL A 77 -7.99 6.27 9.75
C VAL A 77 -9.03 7.14 10.44
N LEU A 78 -8.94 7.21 11.76
CA LEU A 78 -9.83 7.97 12.64
C LEU A 78 -9.31 9.38 12.85
N PRO A 79 -10.19 10.35 13.19
CA PRO A 79 -9.77 11.73 13.46
C PRO A 79 -8.67 11.87 14.53
N ALA A 80 -8.71 11.03 15.57
CA ALA A 80 -7.69 11.04 16.62
C ALA A 80 -6.32 10.55 16.11
N GLU A 81 -6.30 9.61 15.17
CA GLU A 81 -5.08 9.10 14.54
C GLU A 81 -4.49 10.14 13.59
N GLU A 82 -5.33 10.87 12.85
CA GLU A 82 -4.88 12.02 12.05
C GLU A 82 -4.26 13.10 12.92
N GLN A 83 -4.88 13.41 14.07
CA GLN A 83 -4.34 14.41 15.00
C GLN A 83 -2.96 13.99 15.51
N LYS A 84 -2.82 12.73 15.93
CA LYS A 84 -1.53 12.17 16.34
C LYS A 84 -0.51 12.17 15.19
N ALA A 85 -0.93 11.90 13.96
CA ALA A 85 -0.08 11.99 12.78
C ALA A 85 0.43 13.43 12.58
N ARG A 86 -0.43 14.45 12.71
CA ARG A 86 -0.03 15.87 12.64
C ARG A 86 0.98 16.23 13.72
N GLU A 87 0.81 15.72 14.94
CA GLU A 87 1.76 15.93 16.05
C GLU A 87 3.13 15.30 15.79
N ILE A 88 3.17 14.14 15.11
CA ILE A 88 4.42 13.51 14.68
C ILE A 88 5.08 14.37 13.59
N LEU A 89 4.31 14.77 12.58
CA LEU A 89 4.82 15.59 11.47
C LEU A 89 5.36 16.94 11.93
N ALA A 90 4.70 17.58 12.90
CA ALA A 90 5.14 18.88 13.42
C ALA A 90 6.46 18.85 14.21
N ARG A 91 7.01 17.65 14.50
CA ARG A 91 8.30 17.49 15.19
C ARG A 91 9.49 17.39 14.22
N HIS A 92 9.22 17.35 12.92
CA HIS A 92 10.20 17.25 11.84
C HIS A 92 10.13 18.48 10.94
#